data_AF-A0A436F2Q3-F1
#
_entry.id   AF-A0A436F2Q3-F1
#
_cell.length_a   1.000
_cell.length_b   1.000
_cell.length_c   1.000
_cell.angle_alpha   90.00
_cell.angle_beta   90.00
_cell.angle_gamma   90.00
#
_symmetry.space_group_name_H-M   'P 1'
#
loop_
_entity.id
_entity.type
_entity.pdbx_description
1 polymer ?
#
loop_
_entity_poly.entity_id
_entity_poly.type
_entity_poly.pdbx_seq_one_letter_code
_entity_poly.pdbx_strand_id
1 'polypeptide(L)'
;VKTAVAGEDANWGRVVMAVGKAGEPADRDRLSIWFGDNRLAHEGERDPGYSEAATSAYMKRDDIRIRADIGIGRGKATVWTCDLTKEYVAINGDYRS
;
A
#
# COMPACT_ATOMS: atom_id res chain seq x y z
N VAL A 1 1.91 -3.84 5.31
CA VAL A 1 1.04 -2.80 4.71
C VAL A 1 0.05 -2.27 5.74
N LYS A 2 -0.84 -3.08 6.32
CA LYS A 2 -1.88 -2.64 7.28
C LYS A 2 -1.40 -1.75 8.43
N THR A 3 -0.25 -2.04 9.04
CA THR A 3 0.31 -1.18 10.11
C THR A 3 0.96 0.11 9.61
N ALA A 4 1.39 0.17 8.35
CA ALA A 4 1.83 1.44 7.76
C ALA A 4 0.63 2.36 7.55
N VAL A 5 -0.50 1.80 7.08
CA VAL A 5 -1.77 2.54 6.99
C VAL A 5 -2.22 3.04 8.35
N ALA A 6 -2.20 2.19 9.39
CA ALA A 6 -2.56 2.60 10.77
C ALA A 6 -1.63 3.69 11.34
N GLY A 7 -0.38 3.76 10.86
CA GLY A 7 0.59 4.78 11.25
C GLY A 7 0.61 6.01 10.35
N GLU A 8 -0.35 6.13 9.44
CA GLU A 8 -0.42 7.22 8.44
C GLU A 8 0.87 7.33 7.59
N ASP A 9 1.61 6.24 7.45
CA ASP A 9 2.93 6.18 6.82
C ASP A 9 2.83 5.73 5.35
N ALA A 10 3.34 6.57 4.45
CA ALA A 10 3.32 6.38 3.00
C ALA A 10 4.35 5.35 2.49
N ASN A 11 4.46 4.21 3.17
CA ASN A 11 5.51 3.22 2.94
C ASN A 11 5.19 2.28 1.76
N TRP A 12 5.42 2.76 0.54
CA TRP A 12 5.22 2.00 -0.69
C TRP A 12 6.17 0.81 -0.84
N GLY A 13 7.36 0.84 -0.20
CA GLY A 13 8.26 -0.31 -0.16
C GLY A 13 7.61 -1.57 0.43
N ARG A 14 6.71 -1.40 1.42
CA ARG A 14 5.90 -2.50 1.96
C ARG A 14 4.88 -3.05 0.97
N VAL A 15 4.43 -2.25 0.00
CA VAL A 15 3.53 -2.68 -1.09
C VAL A 15 4.31 -3.48 -2.13
N VAL A 16 5.51 -3.03 -2.52
CA VAL A 16 6.43 -3.79 -3.39
C VAL A 16 6.72 -5.18 -2.79
N MET A 17 7.07 -5.22 -1.50
CA MET A 17 7.29 -6.49 -0.79
C MET A 17 6.06 -7.42 -0.82
N ALA A 18 4.85 -6.87 -0.68
CA ALA A 18 3.62 -7.65 -0.73
C ALA A 18 3.34 -8.23 -2.12
N VAL A 19 3.56 -7.44 -3.18
CA VAL A 19 3.45 -7.91 -4.57
C VAL A 19 4.46 -9.02 -4.84
N GLY A 20 5.72 -8.85 -4.43
CA GLY A 20 6.75 -9.88 -4.61
C GLY A 20 6.49 -11.19 -3.87
N LYS A 21 5.65 -11.18 -2.82
CA LYS A 21 5.23 -12.40 -2.10
C LYS A 21 4.09 -13.16 -2.77
N ALA A 22 3.50 -12.64 -3.84
CA ALA A 22 2.37 -13.28 -4.51
C ALA A 22 2.73 -14.61 -5.19
N GLY A 23 4.01 -14.88 -5.43
CA GLY A 23 4.48 -16.11 -6.10
C GLY A 23 4.21 -16.17 -7.61
N GLU A 24 3.62 -15.11 -8.16
CA GLU A 24 3.34 -14.95 -9.59
C GLU A 24 4.47 -14.16 -10.29
N PRO A 25 4.61 -14.26 -11.62
CA PRO A 25 5.52 -13.42 -12.38
C PRO A 25 5.22 -11.94 -12.12
N ALA A 26 6.16 -11.26 -11.47
CA ALA A 26 6.13 -9.83 -11.25
C ALA A 26 7.52 -9.27 -11.56
N ASP A 27 7.59 -8.31 -12.46
CA ASP A 27 8.81 -7.59 -12.75
C ASP A 27 8.81 -6.30 -11.91
N ARG A 28 9.75 -6.22 -10.98
CA ARG A 28 9.90 -5.06 -10.10
C ARG A 28 10.13 -3.79 -10.92
N ASP A 29 10.88 -3.88 -12.02
CA ASP A 29 11.32 -2.71 -12.78
C ASP A 29 10.21 -2.17 -13.72
N ARG A 30 9.05 -2.84 -13.76
CA ARG A 30 7.86 -2.40 -14.49
C ARG A 30 6.74 -1.91 -13.58
N LEU A 31 6.95 -2.01 -12.27
CA LEU A 31 5.93 -1.78 -11.27
C LEU A 31 5.70 -0.27 -11.07
N SER A 32 4.43 0.11 -10.94
CA SER A 32 4.03 1.46 -10.57
C SER A 32 3.04 1.43 -9.41
N ILE A 33 3.19 2.32 -8.43
CA ILE A 33 2.34 2.38 -7.23
C ILE A 33 1.77 3.79 -7.06
N TRP A 34 0.48 3.85 -6.70
CA TRP A 34 -0.21 5.07 -6.35
C TRP A 34 -0.95 4.94 -5.03
N PHE A 35 -0.89 6.00 -4.22
CA PHE A 35 -1.76 6.21 -3.07
C PHE A 35 -2.70 7.36 -3.42
N GLY A 36 -3.97 7.04 -3.65
CA GLY A 36 -4.92 7.95 -4.27
C GLY A 36 -4.45 8.31 -5.68
N ASP A 37 -4.32 9.62 -5.93
CA ASP A 37 -3.83 10.16 -7.19
C ASP A 37 -2.31 10.39 -7.19
N ASN A 38 -1.65 10.30 -6.03
CA ASN A 38 -0.20 10.46 -5.92
C ASN A 38 0.48 9.21 -6.47
N ARG A 39 1.35 9.35 -7.48
CA ARG A 39 2.24 8.26 -7.95
C ARG A 39 3.53 8.31 -7.15
N LEU A 40 3.83 7.21 -6.45
CA LEU A 40 4.98 7.12 -5.53
C LEU A 40 6.15 6.40 -6.21
N ALA A 41 5.83 5.40 -7.03
CA ALA A 41 6.79 4.62 -7.78
C ALA A 41 6.34 4.48 -9.23
N HIS A 42 7.29 4.51 -10.14
CA HIS A 42 7.09 4.32 -11.57
C HIS A 42 8.31 3.59 -12.16
N GLU A 43 8.06 2.55 -12.95
CA GLU A 43 9.12 1.71 -13.53
C GLU A 43 10.10 1.17 -12.47
N GLY A 44 9.55 0.70 -11.34
CA GLY A 44 10.31 0.12 -10.23
C GLY A 44 11.09 1.12 -9.36
N GLU A 45 11.17 2.37 -9.78
CA GLU A 45 11.91 3.43 -9.10
C GLU A 45 10.97 4.47 -8.46
N ARG A 46 11.51 5.31 -7.58
CA ARG A 46 10.77 6.44 -7.01
C ARG A 46 10.37 7.41 -8.11
N ASP A 47 9.10 7.81 -8.14
CA ASP A 47 8.62 8.78 -9.13
C ASP A 47 9.30 10.15 -8.91
N PRO A 48 9.87 10.80 -9.94
CA PRO A 48 10.46 12.14 -9.81
C PRO A 48 9.50 13.22 -9.30
N GLY A 49 8.21 13.08 -9.60
CA GLY A 49 7.13 13.96 -9.15
C GLY A 49 6.54 13.58 -7.78
N TYR A 50 7.09 12.56 -7.10
CA TYR A 50 6.61 12.16 -5.79
C TYR A 50 6.82 13.27 -4.74
N SER A 51 5.72 13.67 -4.10
CA SER A 51 5.72 14.55 -2.94
C SER A 51 5.37 13.78 -1.68
N GLU A 52 6.35 13.68 -0.76
CA GLU A 52 6.14 13.06 0.54
C GLU A 52 5.10 13.81 1.36
N ALA A 53 5.14 15.14 1.37
CA ALA A 53 4.17 15.95 2.08
C ALA A 53 2.72 15.71 1.58
N ALA A 54 2.51 15.66 0.26
CA ALA A 54 1.20 15.40 -0.32
C ALA A 54 0.71 13.98 -0.02
N THR A 55 1.61 13.01 -0.06
CA THR A 55 1.28 11.61 0.20
C THR A 55 0.99 11.36 1.68
N SER A 56 1.79 11.92 2.58
CA SER A 56 1.54 11.86 4.03
C SER A 56 0.24 12.57 4.40
N ALA A 57 -0.09 13.70 3.78
CA ALA A 57 -1.39 14.33 3.97
C ALA A 57 -2.56 13.45 3.48
N TYR A 58 -2.38 12.73 2.39
CA TYR A 58 -3.37 11.77 1.89
C TYR A 58 -3.55 10.57 2.84
N MET A 59 -2.48 10.09 3.47
CA MET A 59 -2.52 8.95 4.40
C MET A 59 -3.31 9.20 5.70
N LYS A 60 -3.67 10.46 5.99
CA LYS A 60 -4.50 10.86 7.15
C LYS A 60 -6.00 10.74 6.91
N ARG A 61 -6.42 10.29 5.74
CA ARG A 61 -7.83 10.14 5.39
C ARG A 61 -8.36 8.81 5.88
N ASP A 62 -9.67 8.75 6.11
CA ASP A 62 -10.36 7.52 6.50
C ASP A 62 -10.30 6.45 5.40
N ASP A 63 -10.43 6.88 4.13
CA ASP A 63 -10.41 6.00 2.97
C ASP A 63 -9.11 6.13 2.17
N ILE A 64 -8.30 5.07 2.21
CA ILE A 64 -7.02 4.99 1.51
C ILE A 64 -7.10 4.03 0.32
N ARG A 65 -7.19 4.60 -0.88
CA ARG A 65 -7.02 3.85 -2.13
C ARG A 65 -5.54 3.61 -2.41
N ILE A 66 -5.15 2.35 -2.54
CA ILE A 66 -3.83 1.93 -3.03
C ILE A 66 -4.01 1.23 -4.38
N ARG A 67 -3.26 1.67 -5.39
CA ARG A 67 -3.20 1.01 -6.70
C ARG A 67 -1.77 0.56 -6.95
N ALA A 68 -1.61 -0.70 -7.37
CA ALA A 68 -0.36 -1.21 -7.92
C ALA A 68 -0.63 -1.72 -9.33
N ASP A 69 0.19 -1.30 -10.28
CA ASP A 69 0.27 -1.86 -11.62
C ASP A 69 1.58 -2.65 -11.71
N ILE A 70 1.47 -3.94 -12.03
CA ILE A 70 2.61 -4.86 -12.12
C ILE A 70 3.21 -4.90 -13.54
N GLY A 71 2.64 -4.16 -14.49
CA GLY A 71 3.12 -4.07 -15.86
C GLY A 71 2.90 -5.34 -16.69
N ILE A 72 2.14 -6.32 -16.22
CA ILE A 72 1.97 -7.62 -16.89
C ILE A 72 0.49 -7.85 -17.23
N GLY A 73 0.21 -8.01 -18.52
CA GLY A 73 -1.12 -8.30 -19.02
C GLY A 73 -2.11 -7.15 -18.81
N ARG A 74 -3.42 -7.48 -18.79
CA ARG A 74 -4.52 -6.52 -18.61
C ARG A 74 -5.48 -6.92 -17.47
N GLY A 75 -5.09 -7.91 -16.67
CA GLY A 75 -5.90 -8.39 -15.56
C GLY A 75 -6.04 -7.31 -14.49
N LYS A 76 -7.21 -7.25 -13.86
CA LYS A 76 -7.49 -6.29 -12.79
C LYS A 76 -8.36 -6.94 -11.72
N ALA A 77 -7.98 -6.73 -10.47
CA ALA A 77 -8.78 -7.10 -9.31
C ALA A 77 -8.85 -5.93 -8.31
N THR A 78 -9.83 -5.94 -7.42
CA THR A 78 -9.95 -4.96 -6.34
C THR A 78 -10.37 -5.70 -5.08
N VAL A 79 -9.66 -5.43 -3.99
CA VAL A 79 -9.94 -6.01 -2.67
C VAL A 79 -10.09 -4.87 -1.67
N TRP A 80 -10.95 -5.08 -0.68
CA TRP A 80 -11.16 -4.16 0.42
C TRP A 80 -10.53 -4.72 1.67
N THR A 81 -9.87 -3.86 2.44
CA THR A 81 -9.28 -4.21 3.73
C THR A 81 -9.22 -2.96 4.60
N CYS A 82 -8.95 -3.15 5.89
CA CYS A 82 -8.69 -2.07 6.83
C CYS A 82 -7.20 -2.00 7.19
N ASP A 83 -6.85 -1.08 8.07
CA ASP A 83 -5.56 -1.02 8.74
C ASP A 83 -5.44 -2.10 9.85
N LEU A 84 -4.34 -2.09 10.59
CA LEU A 84 -4.13 -2.96 11.75
C LEU A 84 -3.70 -2.10 12.93
N THR A 85 -4.65 -1.79 13.80
CA THR A 85 -4.47 -0.92 14.97
C THR A 85 -4.12 -1.71 16.23
N LYS A 86 -3.68 -1.00 17.27
CA LYS A 86 -3.53 -1.56 18.62
C LYS A 86 -4.87 -2.05 19.17
N GLU A 87 -5.96 -1.35 18.85
CA GLU A 87 -7.31 -1.70 19.30
C GLU A 87 -7.75 -3.07 18.80
N TYR A 88 -7.44 -3.41 17.55
CA TYR A 88 -7.68 -4.76 17.02
C TYR A 88 -7.00 -5.84 17.89
N VAL A 89 -5.77 -5.58 18.35
CA VAL A 89 -5.02 -6.50 19.21
C VAL A 89 -5.65 -6.58 20.60
N ALA A 90 -6.05 -5.45 21.19
CA ALA A 90 -6.71 -5.42 22.50
C ALA A 90 -8.03 -6.20 22.49
N ILE A 91 -8.92 -5.90 21.53
CA ILE A 91 -10.23 -6.57 21.38
C ILE A 91 -10.06 -8.08 21.24
N ASN A 92 -9.09 -8.54 20.43
CA ASN A 92 -8.90 -9.97 20.16
C ASN A 92 -8.03 -10.70 21.20
N GLY A 93 -7.22 -9.97 21.96
CA GLY A 93 -6.39 -10.51 23.04
C GLY A 93 -7.17 -10.79 24.32
N ASP A 94 -8.16 -9.96 24.62
CA ASP A 94 -8.95 -10.03 25.86
C ASP A 94 -10.19 -10.94 25.77
N TYR A 95 -10.38 -11.68 24.68
CA TYR A 95 -11.56 -12.53 24.45
C TYR A 95 -11.80 -13.61 25.52
N ARG A 96 -10.81 -13.90 26.38
CA ARG A 96 -10.88 -14.94 27.43
C ARG A 96 -10.31 -14.47 28.77
N SER A 97 -10.22 -13.16 29.00
CA SER A 97 -9.80 -12.57 30.28
C SER A 97 -10.98 -12.44 31.25
#